data_AF-A0A969UA43-F1
#
_entry.id   AF-A0A969UA43-F1
#
_cell.length_a   1.000
_cell.length_b   1.000
_cell.length_c   1.000
_cell.angle_alpha   90.00
_cell.angle_beta   90.00
_cell.angle_gamma   90.00
#
_symmetry.space_group_name_H-M   'P 1'
#
loop_
_entity.id
_entity.type
_entity.pdbx_description
1 polymer ?
#
loop_
_entity_poly.entity_id
_entity_poly.type
_entity_poly.pdbx_seq_one_letter_code
_entity_poly.pdbx_strand_id
1 'polypeptide(L)' 'MINGERRRLHSVRNRSAKADIEAHLEWLEQRLKGLDPEIDQLRKGSHSWQSQYEVLTSVPGVGGVVAPLCW' A
#
# COMPACT_ATOMS: atom_id res chain seq x y z
N MET A 1 -8.25 4.34 6.28
CA MET A 1 -7.91 4.92 7.61
C MET A 1 -7.19 6.26 7.53
N ILE A 2 -6.11 6.42 6.75
CA ILE A 2 -5.36 7.70 6.62
C ILE A 2 -6.23 8.91 6.19
N ASN A 3 -7.10 8.73 5.19
CA ASN A 3 -8.03 9.78 4.74
C ASN A 3 -9.06 10.16 5.83
N GLY A 4 -9.39 9.23 6.73
CA GLY A 4 -10.22 9.49 7.90
C GLY A 4 -9.51 10.39 8.90
N GLU A 5 -8.25 10.09 9.23
CA GLU A 5 -7.45 10.92 10.13
C GLU A 5 -7.16 12.31 9.57
N ARG A 6 -6.88 12.43 8.26
CA ARG A 6 -6.74 13.75 7.62
C ARG A 6 -8.00 14.60 7.76
N ARG A 7 -9.19 13.98 7.68
CA ARG A 7 -10.47 14.65 7.92
C ARG A 7 -10.64 15.05 9.39
N ARG A 8 -10.27 14.18 10.33
CA ARG A 8 -10.28 14.49 11.77
C ARG A 8 -9.38 15.68 12.09
N LEU A 9 -8.17 15.72 11.51
CA LEU A 9 -7.21 16.81 11.69
C LEU A 9 -7.80 18.17 11.29
N HIS A 10 -8.56 18.22 10.19
CA HIS A 10 -9.21 19.46 9.71
C HIS A 10 -10.34 19.94 10.64
N SER A 11 -10.95 19.03 11.40
CA SER A 11 -12.09 19.34 12.28
C SER A 11 -11.72 19.60 13.73
N VAL A 12 -10.53 19.19 14.17
CA VAL A 12 -10.13 19.24 15.58
C VAL A 12 -9.67 20.64 15.98
N ARG A 13 -10.18 21.15 17.11
CA ARG A 13 -9.80 22.47 17.64
C ARG A 13 -8.82 22.40 18.81
N ASN A 14 -8.77 21.25 19.49
CA ASN A 14 -7.86 21.03 20.61
C ASN A 14 -6.43 20.77 20.10
N ARG A 15 -5.44 21.52 20.62
CA ARG A 15 -4.04 21.41 20.21
C ARG A 15 -3.39 20.07 20.57
N SER A 16 -3.69 19.50 21.73
CA SER A 16 -3.16 18.18 22.14
C SER A 16 -3.66 17.11 21.18
N ALA A 17 -4.98 17.08 20.95
CA ALA A 17 -5.58 16.13 20.03
C ALA A 17 -5.07 16.32 18.59
N LYS A 18 -4.76 17.56 18.18
CA LYS A 18 -4.13 17.84 16.88
C LYS A 18 -2.75 17.20 16.77
N ALA A 19 -1.90 17.36 17.78
CA ALA A 19 -0.57 16.77 17.81
C ALA A 19 -0.63 15.23 17.78
N ASP A 20 -1.56 14.64 18.54
CA ASP A 20 -1.77 13.19 18.55
C ASP A 20 -2.19 12.66 17.16
N ILE A 21 -3.08 13.38 16.48
CA ILE A 21 -3.54 13.03 15.12
C ILE A 21 -2.40 13.18 14.10
N GLU A 22 -1.57 14.22 14.21
CA GLU A 22 -0.40 14.42 13.34
C GLU A 22 0.61 13.29 13.51
N ALA A 23 0.92 12.89 14.75
CA ALA A 23 1.80 11.76 15.02
C ALA A 23 1.23 10.44 14.46
N HIS A 24 -0.08 10.23 14.59
CA HIS A 24 -0.74 9.04 14.03
C HIS A 24 -0.70 9.04 12.50
N LEU A 25 -0.89 10.20 11.86
CA LEU A 25 -0.76 10.33 10.41
C LEU A 25 0.66 10.00 9.94
N GLU A 26 1.67 10.51 10.62
CA GLU A 26 3.07 10.21 10.31
C GLU A 26 3.34 8.70 10.43
N TRP A 27 2.89 8.07 11.52
CA TRP A 27 3.03 6.63 11.70
C TRP A 27 2.35 5.83 10.59
N LEU A 28 1.13 6.21 10.19
CA LEU A 28 0.40 5.55 9.10
C LEU A 28 1.13 5.69 7.75
N GLU A 29 1.67 6.86 7.46
CA GLU A 29 2.43 7.11 6.24
C GLU A 29 3.71 6.28 6.19
N GLN A 30 4.45 6.21 7.30
CA GLN A 30 5.66 5.39 7.40
C GLN A 30 5.32 3.90 7.27
N ARG A 31 4.26 3.43 7.93
CA ARG A 31 3.81 2.03 7.85
C ARG A 31 3.44 1.67 6.41
N LEU A 32 2.74 2.55 5.70
CA LEU A 32 2.37 2.31 4.30
C LEU A 32 3.62 2.22 3.41
N LYS A 33 4.57 3.15 3.56
CA LYS A 33 5.85 3.11 2.84
C LYS A 33 6.64 1.83 3.08
N GLY A 34 6.55 1.25 4.29
CA GLY A 34 7.21 -0.01 4.63
C GLY A 34 6.51 -1.25 4.06
N LEU A 35 5.20 -1.18 3.84
CA LEU A 35 4.42 -2.32 3.33
C LEU A 35 4.64 -2.56 1.84
N ASP A 36 4.80 -1.51 1.03
CA ASP A 36 5.08 -1.67 -0.42
C ASP A 36 6.31 -2.56 -0.70
N PRO A 37 7.50 -2.32 -0.12
CA PRO A 37 8.67 -3.17 -0.34
C PRO A 37 8.51 -4.55 0.30
N GLU A 38 7.79 -4.67 1.42
CA GLU A 38 7.51 -5.96 2.08
C GLU A 38 6.64 -6.85 1.17
N ILE A 39 5.58 -6.29 0.59
CA ILE A 39 4.73 -6.97 -0.41
C ILE A 39 5.57 -7.37 -1.61
N ASP A 40 6.41 -6.49 -2.14
CA ASP A 40 7.29 -6.80 -3.26
C ASP A 40 8.29 -7.92 -2.95
N GLN A 41 8.80 -7.98 -1.73
CA GLN A 41 9.71 -9.04 -1.29
C GLN A 41 8.97 -10.38 -1.17
N LEU A 42 7.78 -10.40 -0.56
CA LEU A 42 6.93 -11.60 -0.48
C LEU A 42 6.55 -12.11 -1.87
N ARG A 43 6.23 -11.18 -2.77
CA ARG A 43 5.92 -11.43 -4.17
C ARG A 43 7.09 -12.09 -4.92
N LYS A 44 8.32 -11.62 -4.71
CA LYS A 44 9.55 -12.23 -5.26
C LYS A 44 9.91 -13.56 -4.59
N GLY A 45 9.50 -13.79 -3.35
CA GLY A 45 9.76 -15.05 -2.64
C GLY A 45 8.80 -16.18 -3.02
N SER A 46 7.67 -15.87 -3.67
CA SER A 46 6.64 -16.85 -4.00
C SER A 46 6.83 -17.45 -5.40
N HIS A 47 7.35 -18.68 -5.45
CA HIS A 47 7.54 -19.43 -6.70
C HIS A 47 6.24 -19.67 -7.47
N SER A 48 5.12 -19.90 -6.78
CA SER A 48 3.82 -20.10 -7.42
C SER A 48 3.28 -18.81 -8.04
N TRP A 49 3.57 -17.66 -7.43
CA TRP A 49 3.16 -16.36 -7.93
C TRP A 49 3.99 -15.95 -9.15
N GLN A 50 5.30 -16.23 -9.14
CA GLN A 50 6.18 -15.98 -10.28
C GLN A 50 5.80 -16.79 -11.52
N SER A 51 5.51 -18.08 -11.37
CA SER A 51 5.12 -18.93 -12.51
C SER A 51 3.80 -18.48 -13.13
N GLN A 52 2.81 -18.09 -12.31
CA GLN A 52 1.55 -17.53 -12.79
C GLN A 52 1.75 -16.17 -13.47
N TYR A 53 2.62 -15.31 -12.92
CA TYR A 53 2.94 -14.02 -13.50
C TYR A 53 3.66 -14.15 -14.85
N GLU A 54 4.59 -15.09 -15.01
CA GLU A 54 5.24 -15.41 -16.29
C GLU A 54 4.24 -15.89 -17.34
N VAL A 55 3.32 -16.79 -16.98
CA VAL A 55 2.26 -17.26 -17.88
C VAL A 55 1.36 -16.10 -18.31
N LEU A 56 0.94 -15.24 -17.38
CA LEU A 56 0.09 -14.10 -17.70
C LEU A 56 0.81 -13.08 -18.59
N THR A 57 2.09 -12.80 -18.30
CA THR A 57 2.88 -11.83 -19.08
C THR A 57 3.37 -12.35 -20.44
N SER A 58 3.25 -13.66 -20.69
CA SER A 58 3.52 -14.27 -22.00
C SER A 58 2.49 -13.90 -23.08
N VAL A 59 1.29 -13.46 -22.68
CA VAL A 59 0.22 -13.05 -23.60
C VAL A 59 0.45 -11.60 -24.06
N PRO A 60 0.52 -11.33 -25.38
CA PRO A 60 0.66 -9.97 -25.89
C PRO A 60 -0.47 -9.06 -25.38
N GLY A 61 -0.12 -7.98 -24.69
CA GLY A 61 -1.09 -7.03 -24.12
C GLY A 61 -1.31 -7.17 -22.60
N VAL A 62 -0.84 -8.25 -21.97
CA VAL A 62 -0.86 -8.41 -20.51
C VAL A 62 0.52 -8.04 -19.96
N GLY A 63 0.68 -6.75 -19.63
CA GLY A 63 1.91 -6.23 -19.03
C GLY A 63 1.96 -6.42 -17.50
N GLY A 64 3.07 -6.03 -16.90
CA GLY A 64 3.31 -6.19 -15.46
C GLY A 64 2.35 -5.44 -14.51
N VAL A 65 1.54 -4.53 -15.06
CA VAL A 65 0.47 -3.82 -14.33
C VAL A 65 -0.86 -4.58 -14.37
N VAL A 66 -1.12 -5.35 -15.44
CA VAL A 66 -2.38 -6.07 -15.66
C VAL A 66 -2.33 -7.47 -15.06
N ALA A 67 -1.18 -8.16 -15.15
CA ALA A 67 -1.01 -9.51 -14.61
C ALA A 67 -1.39 -9.65 -13.11
N PRO A 68 -1.10 -8.67 -12.21
CA PRO A 68 -1.55 -8.73 -10.82
C PRO A 68 -3.05 -8.51 -10.60
N LEU A 69 -3.78 -7.98 -11.60
CA LEU A 69 -5.20 -7.64 -11.52
C LEU A 69 -6.12 -8.73 -12.09
N CYS A 70 -5.55 -9.77 -12.71
CA CYS A 70 -6.29 -10.89 -13.31
C CYS A 70 -6.65 -12.01 -12.31
N TRP A 71 -6.56 -11.74 -11.01
CA TRP A 71 -6.88 -12.66 -9.92
C TRP A 71 -7.98 -12.10 -9.02
#